data_AF-A0A9P1ICN9-F1
#
_entry.id   AF-A0A9P1ICN9-F1
#
_cell.length_a   1.000
_cell.length_b   1.000
_cell.length_c   1.000
_cell.angle_alpha   90.00
_cell.angle_beta   90.00
_cell.angle_gamma   90.00
#
_symmetry.space_group_name_H-M   'P 1'
#
loop_
_entity.id
_entity.type
_entity.pdbx_description
1 polymer ?
#
loop_
_entity_poly.entity_id
_entity_poly.type
_entity_poly.pdbx_seq_one_letter_code
_entity_poly.pdbx_strand_id
1 'polypeptide(L)'
;MFQNQRLLLLLVLIAISFLIISRETKKTSSQIVLESTTEKPNPNERISFLGNVIENHGEENSEDYFLAVQPHKNINNGTPDQSYEEDHFDSTKCNLQEWNQIETNTIPNQKYHNLLMKSKTEKHNTLLNKSPSPFSAYVYSDHIVVTLTSEQNYSDVVFCRYYDCKMRELFGQHFESRYFPQSTVFCGRRKGAEYISITETLEDESEFPIRIIRRDLGKPSHFFTVCLSPLYGEEPKFLQIVDFIEYYKLQGATFFHIYVKNVSNYDRILLDDYVRTGEVEIIQIHDHFWRADFMWHRVQINDCHFRSKYFSKWTAFLDIDERIEMKKYPELRIVDLLDETSPNVSTLHFSIDWIVKDQLSPAKYLSDEELKENMIFRKFTNSSTKTDTYKQPKCIIRAERIAIMSIHHPPAIYDNSKISVVNYRIAAVRHYRNSFHKLFPEQIKRMMEYGPWKNTTVAPWISENLTKNILKRVKYLYDIKIPSDIIKQKYYAKEGSQMDLERINV
;
A
#
# COMPACT_ATOMS: atom_id res chain seq x y z
N MET A 1 26.46 52.03 -28.66
CA MET A 1 25.26 52.37 -29.47
C MET A 1 24.38 51.17 -29.84
N PHE A 2 24.83 49.90 -29.72
CA PHE A 2 24.04 48.70 -30.07
C PHE A 2 23.22 48.05 -28.94
N GLN A 3 23.34 48.50 -27.68
CA GLN A 3 22.58 47.93 -26.55
C GLN A 3 21.18 48.53 -26.35
N ASN A 4 20.95 49.78 -26.75
CA ASN A 4 19.65 50.45 -26.56
C ASN A 4 18.59 50.10 -27.62
N GLN A 5 18.97 49.57 -28.78
CA GLN A 5 17.99 49.15 -29.81
C GLN A 5 17.33 47.80 -29.50
N ARG A 6 18.04 46.87 -28.84
CA ARG A 6 17.46 45.57 -28.45
C ARG A 6 16.45 45.68 -27.31
N LEU A 7 16.65 46.61 -26.39
CA LEU A 7 15.72 46.86 -25.28
C LEU A 7 14.41 47.50 -25.77
N LEU A 8 14.49 48.39 -26.77
CA LEU A 8 13.32 49.02 -27.37
C LEU A 8 12.47 48.01 -28.18
N LEU A 9 13.11 47.07 -28.89
CA LEU A 9 12.42 46.02 -29.62
C LEU A 9 11.67 45.03 -28.70
N LEU A 10 12.26 44.71 -27.55
CA LEU A 10 11.66 43.82 -26.55
C LEU A 10 10.42 44.45 -25.89
N LEU A 11 10.48 45.75 -25.59
CA LEU A 11 9.36 46.50 -25.00
C LEU A 11 8.17 46.64 -25.97
N VAL A 12 8.44 46.81 -27.27
CA VAL A 12 7.39 46.87 -28.31
C VAL A 12 6.69 45.52 -28.48
N LEU A 13 7.44 44.40 -28.44
CA LEU A 13 6.87 43.05 -28.53
C LEU A 13 5.98 42.69 -27.31
N ILE A 14 6.37 43.14 -26.11
CA ILE A 14 5.57 42.95 -24.89
C ILE A 14 4.27 43.77 -24.98
N ALA A 15 4.32 45.02 -25.46
CA ALA A 15 3.13 45.86 -25.62
C ALA A 15 2.11 45.30 -26.63
N ILE A 16 2.58 44.71 -27.74
CA ILE A 16 1.72 44.07 -28.75
C ILE A 16 1.04 42.81 -28.17
N SER A 17 1.75 42.05 -27.33
CA SER A 17 1.22 40.83 -26.71
C SER A 17 0.08 41.12 -25.72
N PHE A 18 0.18 42.21 -24.95
CA PHE A 18 -0.89 42.64 -24.04
C PHE A 18 -2.15 43.16 -24.77
N LEU A 19 -1.98 43.76 -25.95
CA LEU A 19 -3.09 44.23 -26.79
C LEU A 19 -3.87 43.10 -27.46
N ILE A 20 -3.22 41.96 -27.75
CA ILE A 20 -3.88 40.78 -28.32
C ILE A 20 -4.68 40.02 -27.24
N ILE A 21 -4.12 39.85 -26.04
CA ILE A 21 -4.79 39.16 -24.92
C ILE A 21 -6.03 39.93 -24.44
N SER A 22 -5.97 41.27 -24.37
CA SER A 22 -7.11 42.12 -23.99
C SER A 22 -8.28 42.08 -25.00
N ARG A 23 -7.99 41.79 -26.28
CA ARG A 23 -9.00 41.67 -27.33
C ARG A 23 -9.74 40.32 -27.31
N GLU A 24 -9.11 39.24 -26.84
CA GLU A 24 -9.78 37.92 -26.72
C GLU A 24 -10.66 37.81 -25.47
N THR A 25 -10.32 38.49 -24.37
CA THR A 25 -11.11 38.44 -23.12
C THR A 25 -12.46 39.17 -23.16
N LYS A 26 -12.80 39.87 -24.26
CA LYS A 26 -14.09 40.56 -24.44
C LYS A 26 -15.15 39.76 -25.19
N LYS A 27 -14.87 38.52 -25.64
CA LYS A 27 -15.78 37.77 -26.53
C LYS A 27 -16.59 36.63 -25.91
N THR A 28 -16.52 36.39 -24.61
CA THR A 28 -17.35 35.36 -23.94
C THR A 28 -17.82 35.82 -22.57
N SER A 29 -18.90 36.60 -22.57
CA SER A 29 -19.70 36.91 -21.38
C SER A 29 -21.19 36.80 -21.74
N SER A 30 -21.77 35.61 -21.57
CA SER A 30 -23.22 35.42 -21.55
C SER A 30 -23.64 35.17 -20.09
N GLN A 31 -24.45 36.08 -19.56
CA GLN A 31 -25.07 36.00 -18.24
C GLN A 31 -26.06 34.82 -18.17
N ILE A 32 -26.01 34.04 -17.10
CA ILE A 32 -27.13 33.18 -16.66
C ILE A 32 -27.50 33.63 -15.25
N VAL A 33 -28.76 34.04 -15.11
CA VAL A 33 -29.43 34.43 -13.86
C VAL A 33 -29.79 33.16 -13.09
N LEU A 34 -29.47 33.11 -11.79
CA LEU A 34 -29.87 32.05 -10.87
C LEU A 34 -31.02 32.56 -9.99
N GLU A 35 -32.21 32.00 -10.16
CA GLU A 35 -33.28 32.02 -9.17
C GLU A 35 -33.10 30.87 -8.19
N SER A 36 -33.29 31.17 -6.91
CA SER A 36 -33.21 30.23 -5.79
C SER A 36 -34.54 29.53 -5.56
N THR A 37 -34.55 28.20 -5.47
CA THR A 37 -35.58 27.47 -4.71
C THR A 37 -34.91 26.39 -3.85
N THR A 38 -35.36 26.31 -2.60
CA THR A 38 -34.84 25.48 -1.53
C THR A 38 -35.74 24.26 -1.34
N GLU A 39 -35.29 23.06 -1.67
CA GLU A 39 -35.90 21.81 -1.19
C GLU A 39 -34.82 20.76 -0.87
N LYS A 40 -35.01 20.03 0.24
CA LYS A 40 -34.11 18.96 0.72
C LYS A 40 -34.27 17.69 -0.15
N PRO A 41 -33.22 16.90 -0.42
CA PRO A 41 -33.34 15.76 -1.31
C PRO A 41 -33.93 14.51 -0.62
N ASN A 42 -34.67 13.75 -1.43
CA ASN A 42 -35.40 12.52 -1.12
C ASN A 42 -34.46 11.29 -1.19
N PRO A 43 -34.53 10.32 -0.26
CA PRO A 43 -33.62 9.16 -0.19
C PRO A 43 -33.56 8.25 -1.43
N ASN A 44 -34.48 8.37 -2.38
CA ASN A 44 -34.48 7.58 -3.63
C ASN A 44 -33.55 8.14 -4.74
N GLU A 45 -32.93 9.31 -4.56
CA GLU A 45 -31.92 9.84 -5.51
C GLU A 45 -30.50 9.26 -5.30
N ARG A 46 -30.26 8.51 -4.22
CA ARG A 46 -28.96 7.87 -3.97
C ARG A 46 -28.57 6.82 -5.02
N ILE A 47 -29.55 6.18 -5.65
CA ILE A 47 -29.34 5.02 -6.52
C ILE A 47 -29.12 5.44 -7.99
N SER A 48 -29.56 6.64 -8.39
CA SER A 48 -29.49 7.08 -9.80
C SER A 48 -28.36 8.06 -10.13
N PHE A 49 -27.62 8.59 -9.14
CA PHE A 49 -26.65 9.67 -9.39
C PHE A 49 -25.19 9.23 -9.55
N LEU A 50 -24.80 8.05 -9.06
CA LEU A 50 -23.41 7.56 -9.16
C LEU A 50 -23.06 6.96 -10.52
N GLY A 51 -24.06 6.70 -11.38
CA GLY A 51 -23.85 6.27 -12.77
C GLY A 51 -23.27 7.34 -13.71
N ASN A 52 -23.30 8.62 -13.34
CA ASN A 52 -23.00 9.75 -14.25
C ASN A 52 -21.63 10.44 -14.01
N VAL A 53 -20.67 9.79 -13.35
CA VAL A 53 -19.37 10.41 -13.01
C VAL A 53 -18.21 9.95 -13.90
N ILE A 54 -18.45 9.09 -14.88
CA ILE A 54 -17.40 8.66 -15.83
C ILE A 54 -17.96 8.81 -17.24
N GLU A 55 -17.40 9.75 -18.02
CA GLU A 55 -17.68 9.88 -19.45
C GLU A 55 -17.46 8.52 -20.14
N ASN A 56 -18.54 7.92 -20.66
CA ASN A 56 -18.48 6.77 -21.53
C ASN A 56 -19.56 6.92 -22.62
N HIS A 57 -19.15 6.64 -23.86
CA HIS A 57 -20.04 6.36 -24.98
C HIS A 57 -20.36 4.85 -25.04
N GLY A 58 -21.62 4.51 -25.33
CA GLY A 58 -22.02 3.27 -26.01
C GLY A 58 -22.84 2.25 -25.19
N GLU A 59 -24.14 2.21 -25.51
CA GLU A 59 -25.27 1.31 -25.15
C GLU A 59 -24.96 -0.19 -25.10
N GLU A 60 -25.35 -0.92 -24.03
CA GLU A 60 -26.62 -1.65 -23.75
C GLU A 60 -26.78 -3.02 -24.46
N ASN A 61 -26.76 -4.11 -23.67
CA ASN A 61 -27.96 -4.93 -23.41
C ASN A 61 -27.69 -6.03 -22.36
N SER A 62 -28.66 -6.17 -21.47
CA SER A 62 -28.75 -7.06 -20.31
C SER A 62 -29.49 -8.35 -20.63
N GLU A 63 -29.18 -9.44 -19.91
CA GLU A 63 -30.19 -10.44 -19.55
C GLU A 63 -29.84 -11.13 -18.21
N ASP A 64 -30.89 -11.30 -17.40
CA ASP A 64 -30.95 -11.64 -15.99
C ASP A 64 -30.54 -13.07 -15.63
N TYR A 65 -29.94 -13.26 -14.44
CA TYR A 65 -30.22 -14.43 -13.60
C TYR A 65 -30.22 -14.03 -12.11
N PHE A 66 -31.42 -13.85 -11.57
CA PHE A 66 -31.72 -13.88 -10.14
C PHE A 66 -31.70 -15.32 -9.63
N LEU A 67 -30.92 -15.64 -8.59
CA LEU A 67 -31.32 -16.66 -7.63
C LEU A 67 -30.90 -16.28 -6.21
N ALA A 68 -31.90 -16.35 -5.34
CA ALA A 68 -31.97 -15.80 -4.01
C ALA A 68 -31.16 -16.58 -2.96
N VAL A 69 -30.57 -15.84 -2.03
CA VAL A 69 -30.07 -16.32 -0.75
C VAL A 69 -31.23 -16.42 0.23
N GLN A 70 -31.41 -17.60 0.85
CA GLN A 70 -32.18 -17.81 2.08
C GLN A 70 -31.50 -18.90 2.94
N PRO A 71 -31.73 -18.94 4.27
CA PRO A 71 -30.69 -18.99 5.29
C PRO A 71 -30.51 -20.36 5.98
N HIS A 72 -29.41 -20.44 6.73
CA HIS A 72 -29.03 -21.39 7.79
C HIS A 72 -29.99 -22.55 8.12
N LYS A 73 -29.48 -23.77 7.97
CA LYS A 73 -29.91 -24.95 8.76
C LYS A 73 -28.72 -25.56 9.50
N ASN A 74 -28.83 -25.56 10.83
CA ASN A 74 -28.11 -26.47 11.72
C ASN A 74 -28.43 -27.91 11.36
N ILE A 75 -27.38 -28.74 11.23
CA ILE A 75 -27.51 -30.21 11.27
C ILE A 75 -26.41 -30.72 12.21
N ASN A 76 -26.78 -30.96 13.46
CA ASN A 76 -26.14 -31.96 14.32
C ASN A 76 -26.93 -33.25 14.14
N ASN A 77 -26.25 -34.31 13.68
CA ASN A 77 -26.42 -35.72 14.05
C ASN A 77 -25.80 -36.60 12.95
N GLY A 78 -24.51 -36.90 13.10
CA GLY A 78 -23.81 -37.94 12.37
C GLY A 78 -23.15 -38.88 13.37
N THR A 79 -23.47 -40.17 13.26
CA THR A 79 -22.94 -41.31 14.01
C THR A 79 -21.41 -41.39 13.98
N PRO A 80 -20.76 -41.94 15.03
CA PRO A 80 -19.31 -42.06 15.09
C PRO A 80 -18.87 -43.29 14.30
N ASP A 81 -18.44 -43.07 13.06
CA ASP A 81 -17.57 -44.02 12.36
C ASP A 81 -16.36 -43.24 11.83
N GLN A 82 -15.37 -43.09 12.70
CA GLN A 82 -14.05 -42.58 12.36
C GLN A 82 -13.05 -43.67 12.69
N SER A 83 -12.72 -44.49 11.70
CA SER A 83 -11.40 -45.08 11.60
C SER A 83 -10.41 -43.92 11.45
N TYR A 84 -9.83 -43.48 12.56
CA TYR A 84 -8.66 -42.61 12.52
C TYR A 84 -7.52 -43.44 11.92
N GLU A 85 -7.26 -43.27 10.63
CA GLU A 85 -5.95 -43.63 10.08
C GLU A 85 -4.92 -42.75 10.81
N GLU A 86 -4.09 -43.36 11.65
CA GLU A 86 -2.92 -42.71 12.20
C GLU A 86 -2.00 -42.34 11.04
N ASP A 87 -2.02 -41.06 10.62
CA ASP A 87 -1.01 -40.48 9.75
C ASP A 87 0.35 -40.64 10.44
N HIS A 88 1.08 -41.72 10.09
CA HIS A 88 2.47 -41.89 10.50
C HIS A 88 3.30 -40.77 9.88
N PHE A 89 3.62 -39.75 10.69
CA PHE A 89 4.55 -38.69 10.32
C PHE A 89 5.97 -39.25 10.12
N ASP A 90 6.28 -39.64 8.89
CA ASP A 90 7.62 -40.05 8.47
C ASP A 90 8.51 -38.82 8.30
N SER A 91 9.32 -38.52 9.33
CA SER A 91 10.28 -37.40 9.32
C SER A 91 11.31 -37.50 8.18
N THR A 92 11.43 -38.64 7.51
CA THR A 92 12.36 -38.85 6.40
C THR A 92 11.82 -38.38 5.05
N LYS A 93 10.50 -38.22 4.89
CA LYS A 93 9.86 -37.89 3.60
C LYS A 93 9.19 -36.52 3.60
N CYS A 94 9.26 -35.84 2.46
CA CYS A 94 8.44 -34.66 2.22
C CYS A 94 7.02 -35.09 1.87
N ASN A 95 6.04 -34.66 2.66
CA ASN A 95 4.64 -34.85 2.30
C ASN A 95 4.29 -33.91 1.14
N LEU A 96 4.04 -34.51 -0.02
CA LEU A 96 3.80 -33.76 -1.24
C LEU A 96 2.31 -33.45 -1.42
N GLN A 97 1.93 -32.23 -1.06
CA GLN A 97 0.55 -31.74 -1.20
C GLN A 97 0.13 -31.69 -2.68
N GLU A 98 -1.14 -31.97 -2.97
CA GLU A 98 -1.70 -32.03 -4.34
C GLU A 98 -1.42 -30.77 -5.15
N TRP A 99 -1.61 -29.59 -4.54
CA TRP A 99 -1.33 -28.31 -5.20
C TRP A 99 0.14 -28.16 -5.59
N ASN A 100 1.08 -28.84 -4.91
CA ASN A 100 2.52 -28.77 -5.16
C ASN A 100 3.04 -29.90 -6.08
N GLN A 101 2.14 -30.60 -6.79
CA GLN A 101 2.47 -31.64 -7.78
C GLN A 101 2.57 -31.11 -9.22
N ILE A 102 2.75 -29.80 -9.39
CA ILE A 102 2.66 -29.11 -10.68
C ILE A 102 4.06 -28.68 -11.13
N GLU A 103 4.35 -28.92 -12.41
CA GLU A 103 5.57 -28.49 -13.08
C GLU A 103 5.22 -27.66 -14.31
N THR A 104 5.93 -26.55 -14.51
CA THR A 104 5.73 -25.69 -15.69
C THR A 104 7.05 -25.30 -16.34
N ASN A 105 7.06 -25.33 -17.67
CA ASN A 105 8.23 -25.00 -18.50
C ASN A 105 8.15 -23.61 -19.14
N THR A 106 7.11 -22.84 -18.82
CA THR A 106 6.90 -21.48 -19.32
C THR A 106 6.33 -20.61 -18.20
N ILE A 107 6.47 -19.29 -18.36
CA ILE A 107 5.84 -18.30 -17.48
C ILE A 107 4.72 -17.56 -18.25
N PRO A 108 3.64 -17.14 -17.58
CA PRO A 108 2.56 -16.41 -18.24
C PRO A 108 3.03 -15.05 -18.76
N ASN A 109 2.42 -14.60 -19.86
CA ASN A 109 2.68 -13.30 -20.48
C ASN A 109 4.14 -13.03 -20.89
N GLN A 110 4.97 -14.07 -21.06
CA GLN A 110 6.39 -13.95 -21.38
C GLN A 110 6.66 -13.06 -22.62
N LYS A 111 5.83 -13.17 -23.67
CA LYS A 111 5.93 -12.32 -24.87
C LYS A 111 5.75 -10.85 -24.52
N TYR A 112 4.78 -10.51 -23.68
CA TYR A 112 4.52 -9.14 -23.25
C TYR A 112 5.60 -8.62 -22.30
N HIS A 113 6.10 -9.46 -21.38
CA HIS A 113 7.25 -9.12 -20.54
C HIS A 113 8.48 -8.78 -21.39
N ASN A 114 8.77 -9.58 -22.42
CA ASN A 114 9.87 -9.34 -23.37
C ASN A 114 9.71 -8.02 -24.14
N LEU A 115 8.48 -7.64 -24.50
CA LEU A 115 8.21 -6.34 -25.13
C LEU A 115 8.47 -5.19 -24.15
N LEU A 116 7.98 -5.31 -22.92
CA LEU A 116 8.16 -4.30 -21.88
C LEU A 116 9.65 -4.12 -21.52
N MET A 117 10.40 -5.23 -21.42
CA MET A 117 11.85 -5.23 -21.20
C MET A 117 12.62 -4.47 -22.28
N LYS A 118 12.24 -4.62 -23.56
CA LYS A 118 12.85 -3.87 -24.67
C LYS A 118 12.51 -2.38 -24.64
N SER A 119 11.31 -2.03 -24.16
CA SER A 119 10.83 -0.64 -24.16
C SER A 119 11.35 0.20 -22.98
N LYS A 120 11.79 -0.44 -21.89
CA LYS A 120 12.23 0.24 -20.67
C LYS A 120 13.72 0.04 -20.44
N THR A 121 14.50 1.11 -20.62
CA THR A 121 15.96 1.14 -20.52
C THR A 121 16.47 1.91 -19.29
N GLU A 122 15.67 2.05 -18.24
CA GLU A 122 16.15 2.72 -17.02
C GLU A 122 16.97 1.77 -16.13
N LYS A 123 18.29 1.81 -16.30
CA LYS A 123 19.23 1.24 -15.33
C LYS A 123 19.50 2.27 -14.22
N HIS A 124 18.98 2.01 -13.02
CA HIS A 124 19.27 2.82 -11.83
C HIS A 124 20.51 2.27 -11.12
N ASN A 125 21.69 2.82 -11.42
CA ASN A 125 22.97 2.39 -10.85
C ASN A 125 23.24 3.00 -9.45
N THR A 126 22.31 2.82 -8.51
CA THR A 126 22.40 3.50 -7.19
C THR A 126 22.79 2.60 -6.01
N LEU A 127 22.56 1.29 -6.06
CA LEU A 127 22.99 0.34 -5.04
C LEU A 127 24.45 -0.14 -5.20
N LEU A 128 25.07 -0.53 -4.09
CA LEU A 128 26.44 -1.08 -4.09
C LEU A 128 26.46 -2.57 -4.46
N ASN A 129 25.41 -3.32 -4.15
CA ASN A 129 25.30 -4.74 -4.45
C ASN A 129 24.38 -5.03 -5.63
N LYS A 130 24.81 -6.00 -6.45
CA LYS A 130 24.11 -6.51 -7.63
C LYS A 130 23.68 -7.96 -7.49
N SER A 131 24.25 -8.74 -6.58
CA SER A 131 23.91 -10.15 -6.44
C SER A 131 22.44 -10.32 -6.06
N PRO A 132 21.71 -11.25 -6.71
CA PRO A 132 20.33 -11.54 -6.37
C PRO A 132 20.22 -12.03 -4.92
N SER A 133 19.46 -11.29 -4.11
CA SER A 133 19.15 -11.66 -2.72
C SER A 133 17.63 -11.84 -2.58
N PRO A 134 17.13 -13.08 -2.47
CA PRO A 134 15.70 -13.38 -2.39
C PRO A 134 15.03 -12.75 -1.17
N PHE A 135 13.91 -12.05 -1.40
CA PHE A 135 13.14 -11.38 -0.35
C PHE A 135 11.83 -12.12 -0.04
N SER A 136 11.05 -12.44 -1.07
CA SER A 136 9.79 -13.17 -0.92
C SER A 136 9.51 -14.00 -2.17
N ALA A 137 8.76 -15.10 -2.02
CA ALA A 137 8.35 -15.95 -3.12
C ALA A 137 6.87 -16.33 -3.00
N TYR A 138 6.12 -16.17 -4.09
CA TYR A 138 4.70 -16.48 -4.16
C TYR A 138 4.41 -17.44 -5.30
N VAL A 139 3.71 -18.54 -5.02
CA VAL A 139 3.26 -19.50 -6.04
C VAL A 139 1.81 -19.26 -6.43
N TYR A 140 1.60 -19.17 -7.74
CA TYR A 140 0.31 -19.12 -8.40
C TYR A 140 0.05 -20.44 -9.13
N SER A 141 -1.08 -20.53 -9.84
CA SER A 141 -1.48 -21.73 -10.56
C SER A 141 -0.42 -22.25 -11.54
N ASP A 142 0.33 -21.36 -12.20
CA ASP A 142 1.20 -21.68 -13.34
C ASP A 142 2.65 -21.19 -13.20
N HIS A 143 2.98 -20.37 -12.20
CA HIS A 143 4.32 -19.82 -11.99
C HIS A 143 4.59 -19.47 -10.52
N ILE A 144 5.85 -19.20 -10.21
CA ILE A 144 6.31 -18.61 -8.97
C ILE A 144 6.84 -17.21 -9.28
N VAL A 145 6.54 -16.23 -8.45
CA VAL A 145 7.17 -14.90 -8.51
C VAL A 145 8.06 -14.74 -7.30
N VAL A 146 9.34 -14.43 -7.54
CA VAL A 146 10.33 -14.14 -6.52
C VAL A 146 10.65 -12.66 -6.57
N THR A 147 10.45 -11.95 -5.46
CA THR A 147 10.95 -10.59 -5.32
C THR A 147 12.32 -10.62 -4.64
N LEU A 148 13.18 -9.69 -5.04
CA LEU A 148 14.56 -9.61 -4.62
C LEU A 148 14.81 -8.26 -3.94
N THR A 149 15.80 -8.21 -3.05
CA THR A 149 16.25 -6.93 -2.51
C THR A 149 17.12 -6.19 -3.52
N SER A 150 17.83 -6.87 -4.43
CA SER A 150 18.69 -6.25 -5.45
C SER A 150 17.88 -5.43 -6.48
N GLU A 151 18.23 -4.15 -6.71
CA GLU A 151 17.47 -3.25 -7.62
C GLU A 151 18.15 -2.91 -8.94
N GLN A 152 19.41 -3.28 -9.16
CA GLN A 152 20.12 -2.79 -10.36
C GLN A 152 19.87 -3.59 -11.62
N ASN A 153 19.36 -4.81 -11.48
CA ASN A 153 19.31 -5.76 -12.57
C ASN A 153 17.94 -5.70 -13.24
N TYR A 154 17.97 -5.54 -14.57
CA TYR A 154 16.79 -5.51 -15.40
C TYR A 154 17.07 -6.25 -16.70
N SER A 155 16.23 -7.21 -17.04
CA SER A 155 16.39 -8.08 -18.21
C SER A 155 17.61 -9.00 -18.23
N ASP A 156 18.51 -8.93 -17.25
CA ASP A 156 19.64 -9.85 -17.12
C ASP A 156 19.15 -11.28 -16.85
N VAL A 157 19.89 -12.28 -17.33
CA VAL A 157 19.55 -13.70 -17.16
C VAL A 157 19.87 -14.13 -15.73
N VAL A 158 18.99 -14.95 -15.16
CA VAL A 158 19.14 -15.57 -13.84
C VAL A 158 18.57 -16.98 -13.85
N PHE A 159 18.91 -17.76 -12.84
CA PHE A 159 18.44 -19.12 -12.67
C PHE A 159 17.67 -19.26 -11.37
N CYS A 160 16.45 -19.78 -11.45
CA CYS A 160 15.68 -20.17 -10.29
C CYS A 160 16.15 -21.54 -9.80
N ARG A 161 16.53 -21.62 -8.52
CA ARG A 161 16.99 -22.84 -7.84
C ARG A 161 15.95 -23.28 -6.82
N TYR A 162 15.57 -24.54 -6.86
CA TYR A 162 14.42 -25.06 -6.10
C TYR A 162 14.88 -26.03 -5.03
N TYR A 163 14.17 -26.02 -3.91
CA TYR A 163 14.50 -26.84 -2.76
C TYR A 163 13.25 -27.49 -2.18
N ASP A 164 13.41 -28.72 -1.71
CA ASP A 164 12.33 -29.48 -1.08
C ASP A 164 11.99 -28.99 0.34
N CYS A 165 11.03 -29.65 0.99
CA CYS A 165 10.60 -29.33 2.35
C CYS A 165 11.73 -29.41 3.42
N LYS A 166 12.86 -30.03 3.08
CA LYS A 166 14.04 -30.16 3.94
C LYS A 166 15.18 -29.24 3.50
N MET A 167 14.89 -28.27 2.62
CA MET A 167 15.87 -27.37 2.03
C MET A 167 16.99 -28.10 1.26
N ARG A 168 16.71 -29.29 0.73
CA ARG A 168 17.64 -29.97 -0.18
C ARG A 168 17.34 -29.53 -1.59
N GLU A 169 18.40 -29.18 -2.33
CA GLU A 169 18.24 -28.72 -3.69
C GLU A 169 17.71 -29.83 -4.61
N LEU A 170 16.76 -29.47 -5.45
CA LEU A 170 16.27 -30.28 -6.54
C LEU A 170 17.23 -30.14 -7.73
N PHE A 171 18.36 -30.85 -7.69
CA PHE A 171 19.40 -30.77 -8.71
C PHE A 171 18.86 -31.06 -10.12
N GLY A 172 19.31 -30.27 -11.10
CA GLY A 172 18.89 -30.37 -12.50
C GLY A 172 17.51 -29.79 -12.80
N GLN A 173 16.75 -29.33 -11.79
CA GLN A 173 15.41 -28.75 -11.95
C GLN A 173 15.44 -27.22 -12.05
N HIS A 174 16.58 -26.61 -12.36
CA HIS A 174 16.67 -25.15 -12.48
C HIS A 174 15.75 -24.60 -13.58
N PHE A 175 15.46 -23.29 -13.51
CA PHE A 175 14.67 -22.60 -14.53
C PHE A 175 15.38 -21.30 -14.92
N GLU A 176 15.76 -21.18 -16.18
CA GLU A 176 16.32 -19.93 -16.72
C GLU A 176 15.20 -18.87 -16.82
N SER A 177 15.45 -17.70 -16.26
CA SER A 177 14.55 -16.56 -16.29
C SER A 177 15.30 -15.25 -16.43
N ARG A 178 14.59 -14.13 -16.29
CA ARG A 178 15.13 -12.77 -16.34
C ARG A 178 14.52 -11.90 -15.27
N TYR A 179 15.24 -10.86 -14.88
CA TYR A 179 14.70 -9.80 -14.02
C TYR A 179 13.56 -9.06 -14.74
N PHE A 180 12.32 -9.29 -14.31
CA PHE A 180 11.15 -8.57 -14.76
C PHE A 180 9.99 -8.62 -13.72
N PRO A 181 9.39 -7.47 -13.36
CA PRO A 181 9.96 -6.12 -13.47
C PRO A 181 11.29 -6.00 -12.69
N GLN A 182 11.83 -4.79 -12.52
CA GLN A 182 13.01 -4.55 -11.69
C GLN A 182 12.91 -5.30 -10.34
N SER A 183 13.98 -5.96 -9.89
CA SER A 183 14.01 -6.74 -8.63
C SER A 183 13.00 -7.90 -8.52
N THR A 184 12.48 -8.41 -9.63
CA THR A 184 11.50 -9.51 -9.61
C THR A 184 11.88 -10.56 -10.64
N VAL A 185 11.65 -11.84 -10.34
CA VAL A 185 11.91 -12.96 -11.23
C VAL A 185 10.68 -13.86 -11.29
N PHE A 186 10.28 -14.23 -12.51
CA PHE A 186 9.20 -15.18 -12.74
C PHE A 186 9.81 -16.56 -13.02
N CYS A 187 9.48 -17.54 -12.20
CA CYS A 187 10.01 -18.89 -12.28
C CYS A 187 8.91 -19.88 -12.67
N GLY A 188 9.28 -20.92 -13.42
CA GLY A 188 8.41 -22.09 -13.60
C GLY A 188 8.14 -22.79 -12.27
N ARG A 189 7.09 -23.62 -12.22
CA ARG A 189 6.81 -24.48 -11.05
C ARG A 189 7.64 -25.75 -11.13
N ARG A 190 7.97 -26.32 -9.97
CA ARG A 190 8.64 -27.62 -9.83
C ARG A 190 7.92 -28.46 -8.79
N LYS A 191 7.72 -29.73 -9.10
CA LYS A 191 7.08 -30.69 -8.19
C LYS A 191 7.85 -30.76 -6.87
N GLY A 192 7.16 -30.49 -5.77
CA GLY A 192 7.71 -30.59 -4.41
C GLY A 192 8.67 -29.48 -4.00
N ALA A 193 8.77 -28.40 -4.78
CA ALA A 193 9.50 -27.22 -4.35
C ALA A 193 8.73 -26.49 -3.24
N GLU A 194 9.35 -26.37 -2.06
CA GLU A 194 8.82 -25.63 -0.91
C GLU A 194 9.62 -24.33 -0.66
N TYR A 195 10.87 -24.30 -1.13
CA TYR A 195 11.73 -23.12 -1.06
C TYR A 195 12.39 -22.85 -2.42
N ILE A 196 12.80 -21.60 -2.61
CA ILE A 196 13.41 -21.13 -3.86
C ILE A 196 14.50 -20.10 -3.56
N SER A 197 15.51 -20.07 -4.41
CA SER A 197 16.54 -19.02 -4.46
C SER A 197 16.84 -18.66 -5.91
N ILE A 198 17.60 -17.58 -6.12
CA ILE A 198 17.95 -17.05 -7.44
C ILE A 198 19.46 -16.90 -7.53
N THR A 199 20.06 -17.31 -8.64
CA THR A 199 21.49 -17.12 -8.95
C THR A 199 21.68 -16.46 -10.33
N GLU A 200 22.84 -15.86 -10.58
CA GLU A 200 23.15 -15.27 -11.91
C GLU A 200 23.67 -16.34 -12.88
N THR A 201 24.43 -17.31 -12.36
CA THR A 201 24.92 -18.49 -13.07
C THR A 201 24.51 -19.79 -12.36
N LEU A 202 24.73 -20.94 -12.99
CA LEU A 202 24.48 -22.24 -12.36
C LEU A 202 25.61 -22.66 -11.41
N GLU A 203 26.78 -22.05 -11.56
CA GLU A 203 27.98 -22.29 -10.77
C GLU A 203 28.01 -21.47 -9.47
N ASP A 204 27.23 -20.40 -9.40
CA ASP A 204 27.14 -19.54 -8.20
C ASP A 204 26.62 -20.32 -6.99
N GLU A 205 27.16 -19.98 -5.82
CA GLU A 205 26.56 -20.40 -4.57
C GLU A 205 25.22 -19.68 -4.37
N SER A 206 24.19 -20.44 -4.00
CA SER A 206 22.86 -19.90 -3.77
C SER A 206 22.80 -19.17 -2.43
N GLU A 207 22.20 -17.98 -2.42
CA GLU A 207 21.71 -17.36 -1.19
C GLU A 207 20.73 -18.27 -0.45
N PHE A 208 20.51 -17.99 0.84
CA PHE A 208 19.58 -18.75 1.67
C PHE A 208 18.19 -18.86 1.00
N PRO A 209 17.69 -20.09 0.77
CA PRO A 209 16.44 -20.27 0.07
C PRO A 209 15.26 -19.82 0.93
N ILE A 210 14.33 -19.10 0.31
CA ILE A 210 13.15 -18.55 0.96
C ILE A 210 11.92 -19.41 0.70
N ARG A 211 10.99 -19.42 1.64
CA ARG A 211 9.77 -20.23 1.54
C ARG A 211 8.86 -19.71 0.44
N ILE A 212 8.32 -20.62 -0.35
CA ILE A 212 7.31 -20.33 -1.36
C ILE A 212 5.93 -20.24 -0.67
N ILE A 213 5.25 -19.11 -0.82
CA ILE A 213 3.94 -18.85 -0.21
C ILE A 213 2.84 -19.02 -1.24
N ARG A 214 1.85 -19.86 -0.92
CA ARG A 214 0.71 -20.13 -1.79
C ARG A 214 -0.24 -18.93 -1.95
N ARG A 215 -0.62 -18.62 -3.20
CA ARG A 215 -1.56 -17.54 -3.56
C ARG A 215 -2.70 -17.97 -4.49
N ASP A 216 -2.73 -19.20 -4.99
CA ASP A 216 -3.80 -19.77 -5.81
C ASP A 216 -4.99 -20.27 -4.96
N LEU A 217 -5.62 -19.37 -4.21
CA LEU A 217 -6.76 -19.68 -3.31
C LEU A 217 -8.15 -19.56 -3.98
N GLY A 218 -8.20 -19.32 -5.29
CA GLY A 218 -9.45 -19.19 -6.06
C GLY A 218 -10.19 -17.86 -5.87
N LYS A 219 -10.39 -17.41 -4.61
CA LYS A 219 -10.99 -16.10 -4.28
C LYS A 219 -10.12 -15.32 -3.30
N PRO A 220 -10.02 -13.98 -3.41
CA PRO A 220 -9.31 -13.16 -2.44
C PRO A 220 -9.89 -13.30 -1.03
N SER A 221 -9.01 -13.47 -0.03
CA SER A 221 -9.39 -13.51 1.39
C SER A 221 -9.84 -12.14 1.91
N HIS A 222 -9.35 -11.08 1.28
CA HIS A 222 -9.66 -9.70 1.66
C HIS A 222 -10.28 -8.93 0.50
N PHE A 223 -11.25 -8.06 0.83
CA PHE A 223 -11.82 -7.17 -0.17
C PHE A 223 -10.92 -5.95 -0.40
N PHE A 224 -10.46 -5.33 0.69
CA PHE A 224 -9.62 -4.15 0.68
C PHE A 224 -8.46 -4.28 1.68
N THR A 225 -7.24 -4.18 1.15
CA THR A 225 -5.99 -4.27 1.90
C THR A 225 -5.18 -2.99 1.70
N VAL A 226 -4.43 -2.58 2.72
CA VAL A 226 -3.54 -1.42 2.62
C VAL A 226 -2.09 -1.86 2.77
N CYS A 227 -1.26 -1.52 1.79
CA CYS A 227 0.18 -1.62 1.89
C CYS A 227 0.75 -0.29 2.34
N LEU A 228 1.32 -0.31 3.54
CA LEU A 228 2.01 0.83 4.13
C LEU A 228 3.49 0.77 3.77
N SER A 229 4.00 1.85 3.20
CA SER A 229 5.40 2.00 2.84
C SER A 229 6.35 1.84 4.05
N PRO A 230 7.64 1.57 3.81
CA PRO A 230 8.66 1.36 4.83
C PRO A 230 8.61 2.33 6.01
N LEU A 231 8.48 1.80 7.23
CA LEU A 231 8.67 2.55 8.45
C LEU A 231 10.17 2.64 8.79
N TYR A 232 10.69 3.86 8.78
CA TYR A 232 12.10 4.19 9.11
C TYR A 232 12.24 5.61 9.68
N GLY A 233 13.45 5.95 10.13
CA GLY A 233 13.81 7.27 10.65
C GLY A 233 13.40 7.50 12.10
N GLU A 234 13.92 8.59 12.67
CA GLU A 234 13.92 8.85 14.12
C GLU A 234 12.62 9.43 14.68
N GLU A 235 11.72 9.97 13.82
CA GLU A 235 10.43 10.49 14.32
C GLU A 235 9.62 9.35 14.95
N PRO A 236 9.11 9.51 16.19
CA PRO A 236 8.22 8.54 16.81
C PRO A 236 6.97 8.26 15.97
N LYS A 237 6.55 6.99 15.90
CA LYS A 237 5.52 6.56 14.95
C LYS A 237 4.25 6.06 15.59
N PHE A 238 4.20 5.79 16.90
CA PHE A 238 3.07 5.12 17.54
C PHE A 238 1.74 5.82 17.23
N LEU A 239 1.70 7.16 17.33
CA LEU A 239 0.49 7.93 17.02
C LEU A 239 0.18 7.91 15.51
N GLN A 240 1.20 8.00 14.65
CA GLN A 240 1.03 7.92 13.20
C GLN A 240 0.50 6.55 12.75
N ILE A 241 0.98 5.47 13.38
CA ILE A 241 0.60 4.08 13.12
C ILE A 241 -0.86 3.83 13.52
N VAL A 242 -1.22 4.15 14.77
CA VAL A 242 -2.60 3.93 15.25
C VAL A 242 -3.60 4.79 14.47
N ASP A 243 -3.22 6.04 14.16
CA ASP A 243 -4.03 6.93 13.33
C ASP A 243 -4.26 6.37 11.93
N PHE A 244 -3.19 5.88 11.29
CA PHE A 244 -3.25 5.28 9.95
C PHE A 244 -4.14 4.04 9.92
N ILE A 245 -3.87 3.07 10.81
CA ILE A 245 -4.57 1.79 10.81
C ILE A 245 -6.05 1.99 11.15
N GLU A 246 -6.35 2.73 12.22
CA GLU A 246 -7.75 2.94 12.62
C GLU A 246 -8.52 3.80 11.60
N TYR A 247 -7.87 4.73 10.89
CA TYR A 247 -8.50 5.46 9.79
C TYR A 247 -8.92 4.51 8.66
N TYR A 248 -8.02 3.68 8.15
CA TYR A 248 -8.33 2.81 7.02
C TYR A 248 -9.30 1.69 7.40
N LYS A 249 -9.33 1.25 8.67
CA LYS A 249 -10.39 0.38 9.18
C LYS A 249 -11.76 1.05 9.10
N LEU A 250 -11.87 2.33 9.47
CA LEU A 250 -13.12 3.08 9.27
C LEU A 250 -13.51 3.19 7.79
N GLN A 251 -12.53 3.21 6.90
CA GLN A 251 -12.74 3.19 5.44
C GLN A 251 -13.04 1.79 4.87
N GLY A 252 -13.06 0.74 5.70
CA GLY A 252 -13.40 -0.64 5.32
C GLY A 252 -12.21 -1.54 4.97
N ALA A 253 -10.97 -1.11 5.23
CA ALA A 253 -9.82 -1.99 5.09
C ALA A 253 -9.89 -3.13 6.11
N THR A 254 -9.62 -4.35 5.65
CA THR A 254 -9.69 -5.57 6.48
C THR A 254 -8.31 -6.15 6.81
N PHE A 255 -7.26 -5.67 6.14
CA PHE A 255 -5.90 -6.17 6.34
C PHE A 255 -4.86 -5.12 5.96
N PHE A 256 -3.68 -5.24 6.57
CA PHE A 256 -2.57 -4.34 6.37
C PHE A 256 -1.26 -5.10 6.17
N HIS A 257 -0.53 -4.76 5.11
CA HIS A 257 0.87 -5.13 4.95
C HIS A 257 1.74 -3.94 5.36
N ILE A 258 2.47 -4.06 6.47
CA ILE A 258 3.29 -2.96 6.99
C ILE A 258 4.76 -3.33 6.86
N TYR A 259 5.49 -2.56 6.06
CA TYR A 259 6.91 -2.78 5.85
C TYR A 259 7.71 -2.03 6.91
N VAL A 260 8.60 -2.72 7.60
CA VAL A 260 9.37 -2.16 8.72
C VAL A 260 10.86 -2.28 8.41
N LYS A 261 11.55 -1.15 8.35
CA LYS A 261 13.02 -1.10 8.30
C LYS A 261 13.58 -0.93 9.71
N ASN A 262 13.12 0.10 10.41
CA ASN A 262 13.47 0.35 11.80
C ASN A 262 12.35 1.14 12.50
N VAL A 263 11.95 0.69 13.68
CA VAL A 263 10.94 1.32 14.55
C VAL A 263 11.37 1.16 16.00
N SER A 264 10.91 2.05 16.89
CA SER A 264 11.24 1.92 18.30
C SER A 264 10.53 0.73 18.95
N ASN A 265 11.04 0.25 20.09
CA ASN A 265 10.36 -0.77 20.90
C ASN A 265 8.95 -0.31 21.30
N TYR A 266 8.74 0.99 21.53
CA TYR A 266 7.45 1.54 21.88
C TYR A 266 6.44 1.43 20.73
N ASP A 267 6.87 1.74 19.50
CA ASP A 267 6.06 1.56 18.28
C ASP A 267 5.76 0.08 18.02
N ARG A 268 6.74 -0.80 18.33
CA ARG A 268 6.65 -2.23 18.10
C ARG A 268 5.57 -2.90 18.94
N ILE A 269 5.37 -2.46 20.19
CA ILE A 269 4.27 -2.93 21.06
C ILE A 269 2.90 -2.76 20.37
N LEU A 270 2.66 -1.61 19.74
CA LEU A 270 1.42 -1.35 19.01
C LEU A 270 1.29 -2.21 17.77
N LEU A 271 2.35 -2.33 16.97
CA LEU A 271 2.34 -3.15 15.76
C LEU A 271 2.11 -4.63 16.07
N ASP A 272 2.77 -5.16 17.10
CA ASP A 272 2.61 -6.56 17.52
C ASP A 272 1.20 -6.84 18.07
N ASP A 273 0.53 -5.86 18.69
CA ASP A 273 -0.88 -5.99 19.06
C ASP A 273 -1.79 -6.16 17.84
N TYR A 274 -1.56 -5.39 16.77
CA TYR A 274 -2.30 -5.54 15.52
C TYR A 274 -2.00 -6.85 14.77
N VAL A 275 -0.78 -7.37 14.90
CA VAL A 275 -0.45 -8.73 14.43
C VAL A 275 -1.24 -9.76 15.22
N ARG A 276 -1.24 -9.65 16.56
CA ARG A 276 -1.95 -10.55 17.46
C ARG A 276 -3.46 -10.59 17.20
N THR A 277 -4.07 -9.48 16.80
CA THR A 277 -5.49 -9.41 16.44
C THR A 277 -5.79 -9.82 15.00
N GLY A 278 -4.76 -10.19 14.21
CA GLY A 278 -4.90 -10.65 12.83
C GLY A 278 -5.18 -9.54 11.82
N GLU A 279 -4.92 -8.28 12.18
CA GLU A 279 -5.21 -7.11 11.35
C GLU A 279 -4.00 -6.74 10.46
N VAL A 280 -2.78 -7.04 10.92
CA VAL A 280 -1.52 -6.64 10.28
C VAL A 280 -0.62 -7.84 10.04
N GLU A 281 0.02 -7.88 8.87
CA GLU A 281 1.27 -8.60 8.66
C GLU A 281 2.43 -7.59 8.68
N ILE A 282 3.42 -7.80 9.55
CA ILE A 282 4.66 -7.02 9.55
C ILE A 282 5.66 -7.69 8.62
N ILE A 283 6.17 -6.95 7.65
CA ILE A 283 7.20 -7.38 6.72
C ILE A 283 8.50 -6.66 7.08
N GLN A 284 9.44 -7.38 7.68
CA GLN A 284 10.76 -6.84 7.96
C GLN A 284 11.56 -6.71 6.66
N ILE A 285 11.91 -5.49 6.29
CA ILE A 285 12.78 -5.21 5.15
C ILE A 285 14.21 -5.04 5.64
N HIS A 286 14.98 -6.11 5.45
CA HIS A 286 16.38 -6.16 5.79
C HIS A 286 17.13 -6.90 4.70
N ASP A 287 18.39 -6.55 4.52
CA ASP A 287 19.32 -7.20 3.62
C ASP A 287 20.69 -7.05 4.27
N HIS A 288 21.58 -8.00 3.99
CA HIS A 288 22.96 -7.95 4.47
C HIS A 288 23.79 -6.90 3.74
N PHE A 289 23.24 -6.30 2.67
CA PHE A 289 23.78 -5.13 1.99
C PHE A 289 23.16 -3.82 2.45
N TRP A 290 24.01 -2.81 2.66
CA TRP A 290 23.57 -1.48 3.05
C TRP A 290 22.89 -0.74 1.88
N ARG A 291 21.81 -0.02 2.22
CA ARG A 291 21.19 1.01 1.36
C ARG A 291 20.52 2.08 2.21
N ALA A 292 20.36 3.27 1.63
CA ALA A 292 19.63 4.35 2.29
C ALA A 292 18.15 3.99 2.48
N ASP A 293 17.55 4.46 3.56
CA ASP A 293 16.21 4.02 3.99
C ASP A 293 15.11 4.25 2.95
N PHE A 294 15.13 5.40 2.25
CA PHE A 294 14.13 5.72 1.23
C PHE A 294 14.19 4.79 0.01
N MET A 295 15.32 4.10 -0.22
CA MET A 295 15.48 3.20 -1.37
C MET A 295 14.61 1.95 -1.22
N TRP A 296 14.31 1.52 0.02
CA TRP A 296 13.48 0.35 0.30
C TRP A 296 12.05 0.42 -0.24
N HIS A 297 11.57 1.62 -0.60
CA HIS A 297 10.25 1.79 -1.23
C HIS A 297 10.10 0.91 -2.47
N ARG A 298 11.14 0.73 -3.29
CA ARG A 298 11.04 -0.04 -4.54
C ARG A 298 10.82 -1.53 -4.28
N VAL A 299 11.60 -2.12 -3.38
CA VAL A 299 11.41 -3.51 -2.94
C VAL A 299 10.02 -3.69 -2.34
N GLN A 300 9.60 -2.75 -1.47
CA GLN A 300 8.27 -2.79 -0.86
C GLN A 300 7.14 -2.77 -1.90
N ILE A 301 7.24 -1.92 -2.92
CA ILE A 301 6.20 -1.81 -3.96
C ILE A 301 6.07 -3.12 -4.74
N ASN A 302 7.19 -3.70 -5.15
CA ASN A 302 7.18 -4.97 -5.89
C ASN A 302 6.69 -6.12 -5.01
N ASP A 303 7.18 -6.25 -3.77
CA ASP A 303 6.70 -7.27 -2.85
C ASP A 303 5.21 -7.10 -2.58
N CYS A 304 4.74 -5.90 -2.24
CA CYS A 304 3.31 -5.68 -1.95
C CYS A 304 2.43 -6.01 -3.17
N HIS A 305 2.86 -5.66 -4.38
CA HIS A 305 2.15 -5.96 -5.62
C HIS A 305 1.91 -7.46 -5.75
N PHE A 306 2.96 -8.27 -5.69
CA PHE A 306 2.81 -9.73 -5.82
C PHE A 306 2.24 -10.38 -4.56
N ARG A 307 2.54 -9.89 -3.36
CA ARG A 307 1.93 -10.34 -2.11
C ARG A 307 0.42 -10.21 -2.13
N SER A 308 -0.07 -9.11 -2.69
CA SER A 308 -1.50 -8.77 -2.77
C SER A 308 -2.25 -9.51 -3.87
N LYS A 309 -1.57 -10.00 -4.90
CA LYS A 309 -2.20 -10.68 -6.03
C LYS A 309 -2.93 -11.93 -5.55
N TYR A 310 -4.25 -11.95 -5.77
CA TYR A 310 -5.22 -12.94 -5.24
C TYR A 310 -5.31 -13.05 -3.72
N PHE A 311 -4.58 -12.24 -2.96
CA PHE A 311 -4.78 -12.09 -1.52
C PHE A 311 -5.89 -11.08 -1.23
N SER A 312 -5.91 -9.96 -1.97
CA SER A 312 -6.91 -8.91 -1.87
C SER A 312 -7.55 -8.61 -3.23
N LYS A 313 -8.84 -8.26 -3.26
CA LYS A 313 -9.49 -7.75 -4.49
C LYS A 313 -8.95 -6.36 -4.84
N TRP A 314 -8.79 -5.50 -3.83
CA TRP A 314 -8.24 -4.14 -3.97
C TRP A 314 -7.10 -3.92 -2.98
N THR A 315 -6.03 -3.26 -3.42
CA THR A 315 -4.88 -2.91 -2.58
C THR A 315 -4.50 -1.45 -2.75
N ALA A 316 -4.44 -0.70 -1.66
CA ALA A 316 -3.91 0.67 -1.63
C ALA A 316 -2.39 0.68 -1.40
N PHE A 317 -1.68 1.57 -2.09
CA PHE A 317 -0.24 1.82 -1.89
C PHE A 317 -0.05 3.22 -1.31
N LEU A 318 0.32 3.30 -0.03
CA LEU A 318 0.23 4.54 0.75
C LEU A 318 1.43 4.72 1.69
N ASP A 319 1.77 5.97 1.95
CA ASP A 319 2.72 6.38 3.00
C ASP A 319 2.00 6.63 4.32
N ILE A 320 2.74 6.57 5.44
CA ILE A 320 2.15 6.71 6.79
C ILE A 320 1.47 8.07 7.01
N ASP A 321 1.89 9.09 6.26
CA ASP A 321 1.37 10.45 6.27
C ASP A 321 0.22 10.67 5.26
N GLU A 322 -0.38 9.62 4.69
CA GLU A 322 -1.42 9.74 3.65
C GLU A 322 -2.77 9.16 4.07
N ARG A 323 -3.85 9.93 3.86
CA ARG A 323 -5.25 9.54 4.11
C ARG A 323 -6.11 9.79 2.87
N ILE A 324 -6.64 8.76 2.22
CA ILE A 324 -7.60 8.94 1.11
C ILE A 324 -8.94 9.39 1.70
N GLU A 325 -9.26 10.68 1.57
CA GLU A 325 -10.47 11.29 2.09
C GLU A 325 -11.59 11.35 1.05
N MET A 326 -12.76 10.85 1.43
CA MET A 326 -14.02 11.02 0.70
C MET A 326 -14.61 12.42 0.98
N LYS A 327 -14.74 13.25 -0.04
CA LYS A 327 -15.11 14.68 0.08
C LYS A 327 -16.55 15.00 -0.28
N LYS A 328 -17.09 14.39 -1.34
CA LYS A 328 -18.44 14.75 -1.86
C LYS A 328 -19.56 14.26 -0.96
N TYR A 329 -19.42 13.04 -0.46
CA TYR A 329 -20.39 12.37 0.39
C TYR A 329 -19.64 11.87 1.61
N PRO A 330 -19.59 12.68 2.69
CA PRO A 330 -18.75 12.40 3.84
C PRO A 330 -18.98 11.00 4.41
N GLU A 331 -20.22 10.52 4.39
CA GLU A 331 -20.62 9.22 4.93
C GLU A 331 -20.18 8.01 4.08
N LEU A 332 -19.71 8.22 2.85
CA LEU A 332 -19.15 7.14 2.03
C LEU A 332 -17.75 6.79 2.52
N ARG A 333 -17.48 5.49 2.53
CA ARG A 333 -16.17 4.91 2.77
C ARG A 333 -15.50 4.60 1.44
N ILE A 334 -14.18 4.39 1.48
CA ILE A 334 -13.43 3.92 0.31
C ILE A 334 -14.03 2.63 -0.26
N VAL A 335 -14.40 1.65 0.58
CA VAL A 335 -14.99 0.41 0.09
C VAL A 335 -16.28 0.61 -0.70
N ASP A 336 -17.09 1.63 -0.36
CA ASP A 336 -18.34 1.91 -1.06
C ASP A 336 -18.03 2.42 -2.49
N LEU A 337 -16.99 3.25 -2.66
CA LEU A 337 -16.44 3.62 -3.98
C LEU A 337 -15.90 2.40 -4.76
N LEU A 338 -15.24 1.48 -4.06
CA LEU A 338 -14.64 0.28 -4.67
C LEU A 338 -15.68 -0.74 -5.13
N ASP A 339 -16.83 -0.82 -4.45
CA ASP A 339 -17.96 -1.67 -4.83
C ASP A 339 -18.66 -1.18 -6.10
N GLU A 340 -18.82 0.13 -6.24
CA GLU A 340 -19.41 0.76 -7.42
C GLU A 340 -18.45 0.85 -8.61
N THR A 341 -17.15 0.60 -8.36
CA THR A 341 -16.13 0.67 -9.41
C THR A 341 -16.31 -0.46 -10.42
N SER A 342 -16.48 -0.08 -11.69
CA SER A 342 -16.67 -0.99 -12.82
C SER A 342 -15.70 -2.18 -12.80
N PRO A 343 -16.16 -3.41 -13.15
CA PRO A 343 -15.29 -4.57 -13.28
C PRO A 343 -14.12 -4.39 -14.26
N ASN A 344 -14.20 -3.46 -15.21
CA ASN A 344 -13.12 -3.18 -16.17
C ASN A 344 -12.07 -2.18 -15.66
N VAL A 345 -12.22 -1.62 -14.45
CA VAL A 345 -11.21 -0.75 -13.85
C VAL A 345 -10.24 -1.58 -13.01
N SER A 346 -8.94 -1.46 -13.29
CA SER A 346 -7.89 -2.09 -12.49
C SER A 346 -7.26 -1.14 -11.50
N THR A 347 -7.36 0.17 -11.72
CA THR A 347 -6.65 1.17 -10.91
C THR A 347 -7.50 2.40 -10.71
N LEU A 348 -7.56 2.89 -9.47
CA LEU A 348 -8.05 4.21 -9.11
C LEU A 348 -6.88 5.10 -8.72
N HIS A 349 -6.72 6.25 -9.36
CA HIS A 349 -5.75 7.28 -8.99
C HIS A 349 -6.41 8.41 -8.21
N PHE A 350 -5.75 8.84 -7.13
CA PHE A 350 -6.20 9.89 -6.26
C PHE A 350 -5.21 11.05 -6.31
N SER A 351 -5.72 12.27 -6.53
CA SER A 351 -4.95 13.50 -6.42
C SER A 351 -4.56 13.79 -4.97
N ILE A 352 -3.56 14.64 -4.77
CA ILE A 352 -3.09 15.02 -3.43
C ILE A 352 -3.60 16.42 -3.04
N ASP A 353 -4.06 16.53 -1.80
CA ASP A 353 -4.13 17.75 -1.02
C ASP A 353 -2.97 17.74 -0.01
N TRP A 354 -2.10 18.74 -0.05
CA TRP A 354 -0.99 18.86 0.89
C TRP A 354 -1.45 19.48 2.20
N ILE A 355 -1.10 18.85 3.33
CA ILE A 355 -1.31 19.38 4.67
C ILE A 355 0.06 19.65 5.29
N VAL A 356 0.25 20.87 5.80
CA VAL A 356 1.50 21.25 6.48
C VAL A 356 1.52 20.62 7.88
N LYS A 357 2.47 19.71 8.11
CA LYS A 357 2.80 19.16 9.43
C LYS A 357 4.09 19.80 9.93
N ASP A 358 3.96 20.85 10.72
CA ASP A 358 5.07 21.68 11.21
C ASP A 358 5.61 21.25 12.59
N GLN A 359 5.10 20.14 13.13
CA GLN A 359 5.53 19.57 14.41
C GLN A 359 5.70 18.06 14.31
N LEU A 360 6.54 17.52 15.20
CA LEU A 360 6.70 16.08 15.37
C LEU A 360 5.52 15.45 16.10
N SER A 361 5.33 14.16 15.85
CA SER A 361 4.41 13.32 16.62
C SER A 361 4.96 13.09 18.03
N PRO A 362 4.12 12.95 19.06
CA PRO A 362 4.57 12.67 20.43
C PRO A 362 5.29 11.31 20.48
N ALA A 363 6.24 11.18 21.41
CA ALA A 363 7.03 9.97 21.58
C ALA A 363 6.33 8.88 22.39
N LYS A 364 5.46 9.28 23.32
CA LYS A 364 4.77 8.39 24.26
C LYS A 364 3.36 8.92 24.53
N TYR A 365 2.45 8.02 24.90
CA TYR A 365 1.16 8.38 25.47
C TYR A 365 1.34 8.92 26.90
N LEU A 366 0.86 10.15 27.16
CA LEU A 366 0.93 10.79 28.48
C LEU A 366 -0.44 10.91 29.16
N SER A 367 -1.46 11.34 28.43
CA SER A 367 -2.85 11.41 28.90
C SER A 367 -3.85 11.40 27.74
N ASP A 368 -5.14 11.18 28.05
CA ASP A 368 -6.22 11.26 27.06
C ASP A 368 -6.26 12.64 26.38
N GLU A 369 -6.03 13.72 27.12
CA GLU A 369 -6.04 15.11 26.64
C GLU A 369 -4.88 15.37 25.68
N GLU A 370 -3.65 15.02 26.09
CA GLU A 370 -2.45 15.21 25.26
C GLU A 370 -2.55 14.39 23.98
N LEU A 371 -3.05 13.16 24.05
CA LEU A 371 -3.25 12.31 22.88
C LEU A 371 -4.23 12.96 21.89
N LYS A 372 -5.37 13.46 22.37
CA LYS A 372 -6.40 14.10 21.53
C LYS A 372 -5.88 15.37 20.84
N GLU A 373 -5.11 16.19 21.55
CA GLU A 373 -4.50 17.40 21.00
C GLU A 373 -3.44 17.09 19.94
N ASN A 374 -2.80 15.92 20.03
CA ASN A 374 -1.75 15.51 19.10
C ASN A 374 -2.22 14.65 17.92
N MET A 375 -3.49 14.22 17.88
CA MET A 375 -4.05 13.46 16.74
C MET A 375 -3.86 14.23 15.43
N ILE A 376 -3.26 13.57 14.44
CA ILE A 376 -2.75 14.20 13.20
C ILE A 376 -3.87 14.93 12.44
N PHE A 377 -5.02 14.27 12.27
CA PHE A 377 -6.17 14.85 11.56
C PHE A 377 -6.87 16.02 12.29
N ARG A 378 -6.61 16.18 13.60
CA ARG A 378 -7.15 17.30 14.40
C ARG A 378 -6.18 18.47 14.41
N LYS A 379 -4.90 18.16 14.65
CA LYS A 379 -3.86 19.15 14.88
C LYS A 379 -3.46 19.91 13.61
N PHE A 380 -3.35 19.20 12.49
CA PHE A 380 -2.86 19.77 11.23
C PHE A 380 -4.02 19.99 10.25
N THR A 381 -4.43 21.25 10.11
CA THR A 381 -5.56 21.65 9.25
C THR A 381 -5.15 22.48 8.04
N ASN A 382 -3.93 23.02 8.03
CA ASN A 382 -3.48 23.96 7.01
C ASN A 382 -3.20 23.23 5.68
N SER A 383 -4.16 23.29 4.77
CA SER A 383 -4.20 22.50 3.54
C SER A 383 -4.07 23.36 2.28
N SER A 384 -3.45 22.82 1.25
CA SER A 384 -3.35 23.47 -0.06
C SER A 384 -4.73 23.67 -0.68
N THR A 385 -4.93 24.80 -1.37
CA THR A 385 -6.13 25.06 -2.18
C THR A 385 -6.01 24.59 -3.62
N LYS A 386 -4.78 24.54 -4.16
CA LYS A 386 -4.54 24.01 -5.49
C LYS A 386 -4.43 22.50 -5.43
N THR A 387 -5.33 21.82 -6.10
CA THR A 387 -5.22 20.38 -6.36
C THR A 387 -4.66 20.22 -7.77
N ASP A 388 -3.35 19.94 -7.88
CA ASP A 388 -2.80 19.46 -9.16
C ASP A 388 -3.10 17.97 -9.23
N THR A 389 -3.84 17.55 -10.24
CA THR A 389 -4.44 16.22 -10.32
C THR A 389 -3.44 15.10 -10.60
N TYR A 390 -2.18 15.42 -10.93
CA TYR A 390 -1.25 14.42 -11.48
C TYR A 390 0.20 14.45 -11.00
N LYS A 391 0.56 15.29 -10.04
CA LYS A 391 1.89 15.24 -9.42
C LYS A 391 1.85 14.34 -8.19
N GLN A 392 2.58 13.22 -8.27
CA GLN A 392 2.73 12.21 -7.20
C GLN A 392 1.44 11.51 -6.73
N PRO A 393 0.51 11.09 -7.63
CA PRO A 393 -0.72 10.46 -7.19
C PRO A 393 -0.46 9.21 -6.35
N LYS A 394 -1.48 8.80 -5.59
CA LYS A 394 -1.54 7.47 -4.97
C LYS A 394 -2.68 6.68 -5.56
N CYS A 395 -2.61 5.37 -5.41
CA CYS A 395 -3.51 4.48 -6.12
C CYS A 395 -4.02 3.32 -5.27
N ILE A 396 -5.20 2.86 -5.66
CA ILE A 396 -5.76 1.57 -5.25
C ILE A 396 -5.83 0.71 -6.52
N ILE A 397 -5.26 -0.50 -6.48
CA ILE A 397 -5.13 -1.38 -7.63
C ILE A 397 -5.81 -2.74 -7.42
N ARG A 398 -6.13 -3.41 -8.51
CA ARG A 398 -6.36 -4.85 -8.60
C ARG A 398 -5.08 -5.54 -9.03
N ALA A 399 -4.33 -6.06 -8.06
CA ALA A 399 -2.96 -6.51 -8.24
C ALA A 399 -2.79 -7.58 -9.34
N GLU A 400 -3.81 -8.42 -9.57
CA GLU A 400 -3.80 -9.48 -10.58
C GLU A 400 -3.78 -8.98 -12.02
N ARG A 401 -4.17 -7.72 -12.25
CA ARG A 401 -4.18 -7.10 -13.58
C ARG A 401 -2.95 -6.27 -13.87
N ILE A 402 -2.14 -5.97 -12.85
CA ILE A 402 -0.98 -5.08 -12.99
C ILE A 402 0.25 -5.89 -13.38
N ALA A 403 0.98 -5.43 -14.40
CA ALA A 403 2.21 -6.05 -14.88
C ALA A 403 3.47 -5.43 -14.25
N ILE A 404 3.46 -4.11 -14.08
CA ILE A 404 4.53 -3.36 -13.43
C ILE A 404 3.88 -2.35 -12.49
N MET A 405 4.35 -2.30 -11.26
CA MET A 405 3.94 -1.29 -10.27
C MET A 405 5.07 -0.30 -10.03
N SER A 406 4.74 0.98 -9.82
CA SER A 406 5.67 2.01 -9.37
C SER A 406 5.09 2.77 -8.19
N ILE A 407 5.87 3.68 -7.60
CA ILE A 407 5.49 4.41 -6.38
C ILE A 407 4.19 5.23 -6.50
N HIS A 408 3.85 5.70 -7.71
CA HIS A 408 2.70 6.58 -7.92
C HIS A 408 1.59 5.97 -8.79
N HIS A 409 1.93 5.06 -9.69
CA HIS A 409 0.98 4.45 -10.63
C HIS A 409 1.52 3.14 -11.19
N PRO A 410 0.67 2.25 -11.72
CA PRO A 410 1.09 1.08 -12.47
C PRO A 410 1.50 1.46 -13.89
N PRO A 411 2.79 1.39 -14.28
CA PRO A 411 3.22 1.80 -15.61
C PRO A 411 2.94 0.76 -16.70
N ALA A 412 2.43 -0.43 -16.35
CA ALA A 412 2.00 -1.45 -17.30
C ALA A 412 0.93 -2.37 -16.68
N ILE A 413 -0.03 -2.80 -17.50
CA ILE A 413 -1.20 -3.61 -17.14
C ILE A 413 -1.25 -4.81 -18.10
N TYR A 414 -1.69 -5.98 -17.63
CA TYR A 414 -1.73 -7.20 -18.45
C TYR A 414 -2.89 -7.26 -19.44
N ASP A 415 -4.02 -6.63 -19.10
CA ASP A 415 -5.25 -6.65 -19.88
C ASP A 415 -5.66 -5.24 -20.35
N ASN A 416 -6.81 -5.14 -21.02
CA ASN A 416 -7.36 -3.88 -21.51
C ASN A 416 -8.12 -3.09 -20.42
N SER A 417 -7.85 -3.36 -19.15
CA SER A 417 -8.50 -2.65 -18.05
C SER A 417 -8.07 -1.19 -17.98
N LYS A 418 -8.98 -0.36 -17.46
CA LYS A 418 -8.79 1.09 -17.39
C LYS A 418 -8.11 1.50 -16.07
N ILE A 419 -7.22 2.48 -16.18
CA ILE A 419 -6.83 3.34 -15.06
C ILE A 419 -7.84 4.48 -15.01
N SER A 420 -8.55 4.62 -13.89
CA SER A 420 -9.52 5.69 -13.67
C SER A 420 -8.96 6.72 -12.70
N VAL A 421 -9.09 7.99 -13.06
CA VAL A 421 -8.69 9.10 -12.20
C VAL A 421 -9.92 9.53 -11.42
N VAL A 422 -9.84 9.43 -10.09
CA VAL A 422 -10.94 9.82 -9.22
C VAL A 422 -10.99 11.35 -9.18
N ASN A 423 -12.17 11.91 -9.43
CA ASN A 423 -12.39 13.34 -9.35
C ASN A 423 -12.03 13.84 -7.94
N TYR A 424 -11.16 14.84 -7.84
CA TYR A 424 -10.67 15.38 -6.57
C TYR A 424 -11.78 15.89 -5.64
N ARG A 425 -12.96 16.20 -6.17
CA ARG A 425 -14.16 16.60 -5.40
C ARG A 425 -14.85 15.40 -4.75
N ILE A 426 -14.63 14.20 -5.27
CA ILE A 426 -15.18 12.94 -4.74
C ILE A 426 -14.23 12.38 -3.70
N ALA A 427 -12.96 12.20 -4.06
CA ALA A 427 -11.93 11.75 -3.14
C ALA A 427 -10.56 12.29 -3.50
N ALA A 428 -9.74 12.55 -2.49
CA ALA A 428 -8.33 12.94 -2.66
C ALA A 428 -7.51 12.47 -1.47
N VAL A 429 -6.21 12.31 -1.66
CA VAL A 429 -5.26 12.00 -0.57
C VAL A 429 -4.97 13.27 0.21
N ARG A 430 -5.29 13.29 1.50
CA ARG A 430 -4.71 14.23 2.46
C ARG A 430 -3.29 13.75 2.80
N HIS A 431 -2.28 14.49 2.37
CA HIS A 431 -0.88 14.16 2.58
C HIS A 431 -0.25 15.10 3.62
N TYR A 432 0.00 14.59 4.82
CA TYR A 432 0.52 15.31 6.00
C TYR A 432 2.05 15.43 5.97
N ARG A 433 2.57 16.29 5.09
CA ARG A 433 4.00 16.40 4.86
C ARG A 433 4.70 17.13 6.01
N ASN A 434 5.69 16.46 6.61
CA ASN A 434 6.55 17.05 7.64
C ASN A 434 7.38 18.20 7.04
N SER A 435 7.18 19.43 7.54
CA SER A 435 7.98 20.61 7.19
C SER A 435 8.99 21.01 8.28
N PHE A 436 8.97 20.31 9.42
CA PHE A 436 9.86 20.57 10.56
C PHE A 436 11.26 20.00 10.33
N HIS A 437 11.35 18.73 9.93
CA HIS A 437 12.62 18.13 9.51
C HIS A 437 12.91 18.57 8.07
N LYS A 438 13.85 19.51 7.89
CA LYS A 438 14.31 19.99 6.57
C LYS A 438 15.10 18.94 5.77
N LEU A 439 14.92 17.65 6.07
CA LEU A 439 15.31 16.55 5.19
C LEU A 439 14.43 16.72 3.95
N PHE A 440 15.03 16.94 2.77
CA PHE A 440 14.31 17.22 1.51
C PHE A 440 13.78 18.67 1.35
N PRO A 441 14.66 19.70 1.43
CA PRO A 441 14.25 21.11 1.35
C PRO A 441 13.61 21.47 0.00
N GLU A 442 14.04 20.85 -1.09
CA GLU A 442 13.46 21.04 -2.42
C GLU A 442 12.04 20.50 -2.52
N GLN A 443 11.77 19.38 -1.83
CA GLN A 443 10.44 18.77 -1.79
C GLN A 443 9.47 19.64 -0.99
N ILE A 444 9.93 20.22 0.13
CA ILE A 444 9.16 21.21 0.89
C ILE A 444 8.90 22.45 0.03
N LYS A 445 9.92 22.97 -0.66
CA LYS A 445 9.75 24.14 -1.56
C LYS A 445 8.70 23.88 -2.64
N ARG A 446 8.77 22.71 -3.30
CA ARG A 446 7.76 22.30 -4.30
C ARG A 446 6.36 22.19 -3.70
N MET A 447 6.24 21.62 -2.51
CA MET A 447 4.96 21.56 -1.79
C MET A 447 4.40 22.98 -1.54
N MET A 448 5.26 23.93 -1.17
CA MET A 448 4.83 25.31 -0.87
C MET A 448 4.21 26.04 -2.08
N GLU A 449 4.52 25.61 -3.32
CA GLU A 449 3.95 26.17 -4.56
C GLU A 449 2.44 25.91 -4.73
N TYR A 450 1.89 24.95 -3.97
CA TYR A 450 0.46 24.57 -3.99
C TYR A 450 -0.44 25.51 -3.18
N GLY A 451 0.12 26.58 -2.62
CA GLY A 451 -0.64 27.67 -2.03
C GLY A 451 -1.60 28.36 -3.03
N PRO A 452 -2.58 29.15 -2.56
CA PRO A 452 -2.78 29.56 -1.17
C PRO A 452 -3.24 28.41 -0.26
N TRP A 453 -3.11 28.62 1.05
CA TRP A 453 -3.40 27.63 2.08
C TRP A 453 -4.67 28.00 2.84
N LYS A 454 -5.48 27.01 3.22
CA LYS A 454 -6.71 27.19 3.99
C LYS A 454 -6.87 26.09 5.04
N ASN A 455 -7.57 26.42 6.12
CA ASN A 455 -7.93 25.42 7.11
C ASN A 455 -9.01 24.48 6.55
N THR A 456 -8.71 23.19 6.59
CA THR A 456 -9.65 22.11 6.27
C THR A 456 -9.56 21.06 7.37
N THR A 457 -10.68 20.44 7.67
CA THR A 457 -10.79 19.35 8.64
C THR A 457 -11.32 18.11 7.96
N VAL A 458 -11.07 16.95 8.55
CA VAL A 458 -11.74 15.72 8.12
C VAL A 458 -13.23 15.76 8.45
N ALA A 459 -14.01 14.89 7.80
CA ALA A 459 -15.44 14.75 8.07
C ALA A 459 -15.73 14.55 9.58
N PRO A 460 -16.80 15.16 10.14
CA PRO A 460 -17.08 15.08 11.58
C PRO A 460 -17.17 13.66 12.14
N TRP A 461 -17.83 12.75 11.42
CA TRP A 461 -17.97 11.35 11.86
C TRP A 461 -16.63 10.59 11.85
N ILE A 462 -15.73 10.90 10.91
CA ILE A 462 -14.35 10.38 10.92
C ILE A 462 -13.65 10.93 12.16
N SER A 463 -13.72 12.25 12.37
CA SER A 463 -13.05 12.91 13.50
C SER A 463 -13.49 12.32 14.85
N GLU A 464 -14.77 12.01 15.00
CA GLU A 464 -15.34 11.42 16.22
C GLU A 464 -14.94 9.95 16.39
N ASN A 465 -15.21 9.12 15.37
CA ASN A 465 -14.97 7.68 15.46
C ASN A 465 -13.48 7.33 15.49
N LEU A 466 -12.65 8.06 14.74
CA LEU A 466 -11.21 7.86 14.75
C LEU A 466 -10.61 8.23 16.10
N THR A 467 -11.02 9.36 16.69
CA THR A 467 -10.62 9.73 18.06
C THR A 467 -10.97 8.63 19.06
N LYS A 468 -12.20 8.11 19.00
CA LYS A 468 -12.65 7.04 19.88
C LYS A 468 -11.82 5.75 19.71
N ASN A 469 -11.55 5.35 18.46
CA ASN A 469 -10.79 4.13 18.18
C ASN A 469 -9.33 4.25 18.61
N ILE A 470 -8.68 5.39 18.32
CA ILE A 470 -7.30 5.66 18.76
C ILE A 470 -7.22 5.63 20.29
N LEU A 471 -8.08 6.36 21.00
CA LEU A 471 -8.10 6.35 22.47
C LEU A 471 -8.28 4.93 23.01
N LYS A 472 -9.24 4.18 22.47
CA LYS A 472 -9.49 2.80 22.90
C LYS A 472 -8.25 1.92 22.74
N ARG A 473 -7.58 1.96 21.58
CA ARG A 473 -6.40 1.12 21.30
C ARG A 473 -5.19 1.54 22.13
N VAL A 474 -4.89 2.85 22.17
CA VAL A 474 -3.73 3.39 22.89
C VAL A 474 -3.86 3.12 24.39
N LYS A 475 -5.03 3.36 24.99
CA LYS A 475 -5.25 3.07 26.41
C LYS A 475 -5.13 1.59 26.73
N TYR A 476 -5.68 0.72 25.89
CA TYR A 476 -5.58 -0.73 26.09
C TYR A 476 -4.12 -1.21 26.21
N LEU A 477 -3.20 -0.61 25.45
CA LEU A 477 -1.80 -1.02 25.43
C LEU A 477 -0.90 -0.26 26.40
N TYR A 478 -1.14 1.05 26.59
CA TYR A 478 -0.19 1.93 27.27
C TYR A 478 -0.71 2.49 28.59
N ASP A 479 -2.02 2.47 28.85
CA ASP A 479 -2.62 2.83 30.14
C ASP A 479 -2.66 1.59 31.06
N ILE A 480 -1.50 0.94 31.20
CA ILE A 480 -1.36 -0.25 32.03
C ILE A 480 -1.42 0.20 33.49
N LYS A 481 -2.35 -0.37 34.27
CA LYS A 481 -2.36 -0.23 35.73
C LYS A 481 -1.18 -0.99 36.32
N ILE A 482 -0.05 -0.30 36.43
CA ILE A 482 1.15 -0.85 37.05
C ILE A 482 0.86 -1.05 38.55
N PRO A 483 0.95 -2.28 39.09
CA PRO A 483 0.84 -2.51 40.53
C PRO A 483 1.93 -1.73 41.25
N SER A 484 1.67 -1.29 42.49
CA SER A 484 2.70 -0.61 43.29
C SER A 484 3.98 -1.45 43.38
N ASP A 485 5.13 -0.80 43.56
CA ASP A 485 6.42 -1.50 43.59
C ASP A 485 6.49 -2.57 44.70
N ILE A 486 5.74 -2.38 45.79
CA ILE A 486 5.54 -3.37 46.86
C ILE A 486 4.85 -4.64 46.32
N ILE A 487 3.83 -4.48 45.46
CA ILE A 487 3.13 -5.61 44.85
C ILE A 487 4.05 -6.32 43.86
N LYS A 488 4.78 -5.58 43.02
CA LYS A 488 5.76 -6.18 42.10
C LYS A 488 6.82 -7.00 42.85
N GLN A 489 7.45 -6.43 43.87
CA GLN A 489 8.44 -7.11 44.68
C GLN A 489 7.89 -8.39 45.32
N LYS A 490 6.63 -8.38 45.80
CA LYS A 490 5.97 -9.59 46.32
C LYS A 490 5.78 -10.68 45.26
N TYR A 491 5.52 -10.31 44.00
CA TYR A 491 5.44 -11.29 42.90
C TYR A 491 6.81 -11.88 42.59
N TYR A 492 7.86 -11.06 42.46
CA TYR A 492 9.21 -11.56 42.15
C TYR A 492 9.88 -12.32 43.30
N ALA A 493 9.60 -11.92 44.55
CA ALA A 493 10.08 -12.64 45.74
C ALA A 493 9.46 -14.04 45.86
N LYS A 494 8.24 -14.25 45.37
CA LYS A 494 7.61 -15.59 45.30
C LYS A 494 8.28 -16.51 44.27
N GLU A 495 8.85 -15.95 43.21
CA GLU A 495 9.54 -16.67 42.14
C GLU A 495 11.07 -16.78 42.37
N GLY A 496 11.56 -16.33 43.53
CA GLY A 496 12.98 -16.46 43.91
C GLY A 496 13.94 -15.46 43.23
N SER A 497 13.43 -14.45 42.51
CA SER A 497 14.26 -13.43 41.85
C SER A 497 14.32 -12.14 42.66
N GLN A 498 15.52 -11.75 43.11
CA GLN A 498 15.78 -10.41 43.67
C GLN A 498 16.00 -9.43 42.50
N MET A 499 15.22 -8.35 42.42
CA MET A 499 15.36 -7.33 41.38
C MET A 499 16.31 -6.21 41.80
N ASP A 500 17.28 -5.89 40.93
CA ASP A 500 17.99 -4.59 40.93
C ASP A 500 17.06 -3.50 40.38
N LEU A 501 16.66 -2.58 41.25
CA LEU A 501 15.69 -1.52 40.96
C LEU A 501 16.22 -0.43 39.99
N GLU A 502 17.52 -0.41 39.69
CA GLU A 502 18.14 0.59 38.81
C GLU A 502 17.86 0.38 37.30
N ARG A 503 17.38 -0.80 36.88
CA ARG A 503 17.15 -1.10 35.44
C ARG A 503 15.78 -0.70 34.89
N ILE A 504 14.92 -0.05 35.67
CA ILE A 504 13.50 0.18 35.32
C ILE A 504 13.25 1.49 34.56
N ASN A 505 14.24 2.38 34.42
CA ASN A 505 14.09 3.70 33.79
C ASN A 505 14.63 3.81 32.34
N VAL A 506 14.61 2.73 31.54
CA VAL A 506 14.96 2.80 30.11
C VAL A 506 13.75 2.59 29.22
#